data_AF-L0K384-F1
#
_entry.id   AF-L0K384-F1
#
_cell.length_a   1.000
_cell.length_b   1.000
_cell.length_c   1.000
_cell.angle_alpha   90.00
_cell.angle_beta   90.00
_cell.angle_gamma   90.00
#
_symmetry.space_group_name_H-M   'P 1'
#
loop_
_entity.id
_entity.type
_entity.pdbx_description
1 polymer ?
#
loop_
_entity_poly.entity_id
_entity_poly.type
_entity_poly.pdbx_seq_one_letter_code
_entity_poly.pdbx_strand_id
1 'polypeptide(L)' 'MLNSRTETDRLLSTLAGDTCAYCETETLERGTHKGNWAVVCASCGVPGVQVW' A
#
# COMPACT_ATOMS: atom_id res chain seq x y z
N MET A 1 -1.71 18.91 15.95
CA MET A 1 -2.26 17.56 16.21
C MET A 1 -2.22 16.80 14.89
N LEU A 2 -1.22 15.96 14.67
CA LEU A 2 -1.18 15.07 13.51
C LEU A 2 -2.18 13.95 13.76
N ASN A 3 -3.23 13.90 12.97
CA ASN A 3 -4.26 12.87 13.08
C ASN A 3 -3.67 11.60 12.43
N SER A 4 -3.56 10.51 13.18
CA SER A 4 -2.92 9.25 12.71
C SER A 4 -3.48 8.75 11.37
N ARG A 5 -4.79 8.94 11.13
CA ARG A 5 -5.42 8.61 9.84
C ARG A 5 -4.86 9.38 8.65
N THR A 6 -4.53 10.65 8.82
CA THR A 6 -4.01 11.49 7.73
C THR A 6 -2.58 11.13 7.38
N GLU A 7 -1.81 10.66 8.36
CA GLU A 7 -0.44 10.19 8.16
C GLU A 7 -0.42 8.83 7.46
N THR A 8 -1.29 7.91 7.88
CA THR A 8 -1.54 6.64 7.18
C THR A 8 -1.95 6.87 5.72
N ASP A 9 -2.94 7.73 5.47
CA ASP A 9 -3.39 7.99 4.10
C ASP A 9 -2.27 8.59 3.24
N ARG A 10 -1.46 9.51 3.79
CA ARG A 10 -0.29 10.05 3.09
C ARG A 10 0.75 8.98 2.77
N LEU A 11 1.08 8.11 3.73
CA LEU A 11 2.02 7.02 3.50
C LEU A 11 1.55 6.07 2.39
N LEU A 12 0.29 5.64 2.46
CA LEU A 12 -0.31 4.78 1.43
C LEU A 12 -0.48 5.51 0.09
N SER A 13 -0.66 6.82 0.10
CA SER A 13 -0.67 7.65 -1.11
C SER A 13 0.68 7.67 -1.80
N THR A 14 1.75 7.86 -1.03
CA THR A 14 3.11 7.99 -1.57
C THR A 14 3.59 6.70 -2.23
N LEU A 15 3.20 5.55 -1.69
CA LEU A 15 3.63 4.24 -2.17
C LEU A 15 2.72 3.65 -3.25
N ALA A 16 1.50 4.18 -3.41
CA ALA A 16 0.62 3.76 -4.49
C ALA A 16 1.19 4.26 -5.83
N GLY A 17 1.25 3.37 -6.82
CA GLY A 17 1.87 3.62 -8.11
C GLY A 17 3.34 3.18 -8.20
N ASP A 18 3.99 2.84 -7.08
CA ASP A 18 5.34 2.27 -7.11
C ASP A 18 5.32 0.85 -7.71
N THR A 19 6.38 0.50 -8.44
CA THR A 19 6.55 -0.86 -8.97
C THR A 19 6.66 -1.86 -7.82
N CYS A 20 5.93 -2.96 -7.92
CA CYS A 20 6.04 -4.05 -6.95
C CYS A 20 7.45 -4.63 -6.94
N ALA A 21 8.17 -4.49 -5.82
CA ALA A 21 9.53 -5.05 -5.68
C ALA A 21 9.59 -6.59 -5.67
N TYR A 22 8.44 -7.28 -5.62
CA TYR A 22 8.39 -8.75 -5.59
C TYR A 22 8.28 -9.36 -6.99
N CYS A 23 7.34 -8.86 -7.81
CA CYS A 23 7.11 -9.40 -9.15
C CYS A 23 7.59 -8.48 -10.27
N GLU A 24 7.91 -7.22 -9.96
CA GLU A 24 8.38 -6.18 -10.89
C GLU A 24 7.48 -5.97 -12.13
N THR A 25 6.25 -6.49 -12.09
CA THR A 25 5.35 -6.55 -13.25
C THR A 25 4.33 -5.43 -13.22
N GLU A 26 3.72 -5.18 -12.07
CA GLU A 26 2.70 -4.14 -11.90
C GLU A 26 2.99 -3.24 -10.70
N THR A 27 2.25 -2.14 -10.65
CA THR A 27 2.33 -1.16 -9.57
C THR A 27 1.51 -1.58 -8.35
N LEU A 28 1.81 -0.96 -7.22
CA LEU A 28 1.07 -1.09 -5.98
C LEU A 28 -0.19 -0.21 -6.02
N GLU A 29 -1.33 -0.74 -5.58
CA GLU A 29 -2.60 -0.01 -5.47
C GLU A 29 -3.08 0.04 -4.03
N ARG A 30 -3.84 1.07 -3.65
CA ARG A 30 -4.43 1.13 -2.31
C ARG A 30 -5.48 0.05 -2.15
N GLY A 31 -5.46 -0.61 -1.00
CA GLY A 31 -6.47 -1.58 -0.65
C GLY A 31 -6.33 -2.03 0.80
N THR A 32 -6.76 -3.26 1.03
CA THR A 32 -6.63 -3.90 2.33
C THR A 32 -5.96 -5.25 2.18
N HIS A 33 -5.02 -5.55 3.05
CA HIS A 33 -4.40 -6.87 3.16
C HIS A 33 -4.65 -7.42 4.56
N LYS A 34 -5.29 -8.59 4.64
CA LYS A 34 -5.69 -9.23 5.91
C LYS A 34 -6.47 -8.30 6.86
N GLY A 35 -7.36 -7.48 6.31
CA GLY A 35 -8.21 -6.55 7.08
C GLY A 35 -7.54 -5.23 7.47
N ASN A 36 -6.28 -5.02 7.10
CA ASN A 36 -5.52 -3.82 7.41
C ASN A 36 -5.28 -2.99 6.15
N TRP A 37 -5.20 -1.66 6.29
CA TRP A 37 -4.91 -0.78 5.17
C TRP A 37 -3.50 -1.02 4.63
N ALA A 38 -3.39 -1.13 3.32
CA ALA A 38 -2.15 -1.50 2.65
C ALA A 38 -2.09 -0.90 1.24
N VAL A 39 -0.90 -0.91 0.67
CA VAL A 39 -0.76 -0.92 -0.79
C VAL A 39 -0.42 -2.33 -1.25
N VAL A 40 -1.16 -2.86 -2.21
CA VAL A 40 -1.12 -4.25 -2.64
C VAL A 40 -0.88 -4.29 -4.15
N CYS A 41 0.01 -5.16 -4.60
CA CYS A 41 0.23 -5.36 -6.03
C CYS A 41 -1.02 -5.98 -6.67
N ALA A 42 -1.52 -5.36 -7.74
CA ALA A 42 -2.69 -5.85 -8.47
C ALA A 42 -2.44 -7.21 -9.16
N SER A 43 -1.19 -7.50 -9.53
CA SER A 43 -0.81 -8.76 -10.18
C SER A 43 -0.60 -9.93 -9.21
N CYS A 44 0.26 -9.77 -8.20
CA CYS A 44 0.65 -10.89 -7.33
C CYS A 44 0.00 -10.89 -5.93
N GLY A 45 -0.73 -9.82 -5.57
CA GLY A 45 -1.39 -9.69 -4.27
C GLY A 45 -0.45 -9.48 -3.07
N VAL A 46 0.86 -9.34 -3.31
CA VAL A 46 1.85 -9.08 -2.27
C VAL A 46 1.73 -7.62 -1.81
N PRO A 47 1.63 -7.35 -0.49
CA PRO A 47 1.62 -5.99 0.01
C PRO A 47 3.02 -5.37 -0.06
N GLY A 48 3.10 -4.12 -0.54
CA GLY A 48 4.31 -3.31 -0.46
C GLY A 48 4.48 -2.67 0.92
N VAL A 49 3.37 -2.29 1.56
CA VAL A 49 3.32 -1.86 2.96
C VAL A 49 1.95 -2.17 3.55
N GLN A 50 1.89 -2.39 4.87
CA GLN A 50 0.66 -2.55 5.63
C GLN A 50 0.78 -1.80 6.95
N VAL A 51 -0.26 -1.08 7.34
CA VAL A 51 -0.39 -0.38 8.63
C VAL A 51 -1.36 -1.10 9.55
N TRP A 52 -1.13 -1.04 10.87
CA TRP A 52 -1.85 -1.81 11.90
C TRP A 52 -2.62 -0.87 12.85
#